data_AF-A0A3B3SDA9-F1
#
_entry.id   AF-A0A3B3SDA9-F1
#
_cell.length_a   1.000
_cell.length_b   1.000
_cell.length_c   1.000
_cell.angle_alpha   90.00
_cell.angle_beta   90.00
_cell.angle_gamma   90.00
#
_symmetry.space_group_name_H-M   'P 1'
#
loop_
_entity.id
_entity.type
_entity.pdbx_description
1 polymer ?
#
loop_
_entity_poly.entity_id
_entity_poly.type
_entity_poly.pdbx_seq_one_letter_code
_entity_poly.pdbx_strand_id
1 'polypeptide(L)'
;MGQKISGSIKAVDARGEPALRPARRELSGPDFCRPARLDLLLDMPPAPAAVQLQHAWNPDDRSLNIFVKEDDRLTFHRHPVAQSTDCIRGRVGHVRGLHAWHVQWPARQRGTHAVVGVATVAAPLHSVGYTALVGSDAESWGWDLGRNKLYHDSKNRGPAAAASYPAFLQPEETFVLPESLLVVLDMDEGTLSFMVDGQYLGVAFRGLKGKKLYPVVSAVWGHCEITMRYINGLDHGDVLTGVVGVAGDVGGNRLLDGMQVLGLRCHVVYVLRGGRAVQHADLGGQ
;
A
#
# COMPACT_ATOMS: atom_id res chain seq x y z
N MET A 1 52.48 45.39 6.51
CA MET A 1 52.92 44.12 7.13
C MET A 1 51.86 43.09 6.82
N GLY A 2 52.17 42.15 5.92
CA GLY A 2 51.19 41.29 5.25
C GLY A 2 50.67 40.14 6.11
N GLN A 3 49.41 39.79 5.89
CA GLN A 3 48.72 38.62 6.44
C GLN A 3 49.40 37.30 6.02
N LYS A 4 49.48 36.34 6.94
CA LYS A 4 49.68 34.92 6.64
C LYS A 4 48.61 34.11 7.35
N ILE A 5 47.67 33.59 6.57
CA ILE A 5 46.66 32.62 6.97
C ILE A 5 47.25 31.25 6.61
N SER A 6 47.56 30.40 7.59
CA SER A 6 48.03 29.05 7.33
C SER A 6 46.84 28.16 6.97
N GLY A 7 46.71 27.82 5.70
CA GLY A 7 45.80 26.79 5.23
C GLY A 7 46.28 25.40 5.66
N SER A 8 45.39 24.61 6.24
CA SER A 8 45.57 23.16 6.41
C SER A 8 44.30 22.49 5.90
N ILE A 9 44.32 22.14 4.62
CA ILE A 9 43.28 21.33 3.98
C ILE A 9 43.52 19.90 4.44
N LYS A 10 42.68 19.40 5.36
CA LYS A 10 42.57 17.95 5.57
C LYS A 10 41.62 17.40 4.52
N ALA A 11 42.18 16.63 3.61
CA ALA A 11 41.42 15.81 2.67
C ALA A 11 40.49 14.88 3.48
N VAL A 12 39.19 15.00 3.23
CA VAL A 12 38.20 14.05 3.74
C VAL A 12 38.18 12.89 2.77
N ASP A 13 38.69 11.74 3.22
CA ASP A 13 38.68 10.49 2.49
C ASP A 13 37.23 10.10 2.18
N ALA A 14 36.89 10.13 0.90
CA ALA A 14 35.58 9.76 0.37
C ALA A 14 35.46 8.24 0.29
N ARG A 15 35.50 7.54 1.43
CA ARG A 15 35.19 6.10 1.50
C ARG A 15 34.57 5.74 2.84
N GLY A 16 33.26 5.51 2.82
CA GLY A 16 32.55 4.88 3.93
C GLY A 16 31.10 5.33 4.08
N GLU A 17 30.31 5.32 3.00
CA GLU A 17 28.87 5.17 3.22
C GLU A 17 28.65 3.76 3.75
N PRO A 18 28.04 3.56 4.93
CA PRO A 18 27.53 2.25 5.28
C PRO A 18 26.42 1.96 4.26
N ALA A 19 26.64 0.95 3.42
CA ALA A 19 25.63 0.42 2.53
C ALA A 19 24.49 -0.15 3.40
N LEU A 20 23.57 0.70 3.82
CA LEU A 20 22.28 0.34 4.40
C LEU A 20 21.43 -0.23 3.27
N ARG A 21 21.77 -1.44 2.83
CA ARG A 21 20.82 -2.27 2.11
C ARG A 21 19.71 -2.60 3.11
N PRO A 22 18.42 -2.37 2.81
CA PRO A 22 17.38 -3.03 3.58
C PRO A 22 17.65 -4.52 3.40
N ALA A 23 18.13 -5.16 4.48
CA ALA A 23 18.33 -6.59 4.47
C ALA A 23 16.95 -7.18 4.19
N ARG A 24 16.79 -7.77 3.01
CA ARG A 24 15.66 -8.64 2.70
C ARG A 24 15.78 -9.82 3.67
N ARG A 25 15.25 -9.63 4.87
CA ARG A 25 15.37 -10.58 5.97
C ARG A 25 14.48 -11.75 5.61
N GLU A 26 15.01 -12.96 5.67
CA GLU A 26 14.19 -14.17 5.51
C GLU A 26 13.25 -14.25 6.71
N LEU A 27 12.04 -13.70 6.55
CA LEU A 27 11.00 -13.79 7.56
C LEU A 27 10.35 -15.15 7.42
N SER A 28 10.55 -15.98 8.43
CA SER A 28 9.94 -17.29 8.54
C SER A 28 8.87 -17.24 9.61
N GLY A 29 7.65 -17.65 9.28
CA GLY A 29 6.52 -17.70 10.21
C GLY A 29 5.19 -17.53 9.49
N PRO A 30 4.09 -18.09 10.03
CA PRO A 30 2.77 -18.05 9.39
C PRO A 30 2.28 -16.61 9.17
N ASP A 31 2.63 -15.68 10.05
CA ASP A 31 2.21 -14.28 9.98
C ASP A 31 2.89 -13.47 8.86
N PHE A 32 4.01 -13.97 8.32
CA PHE A 32 4.78 -13.32 7.25
C PHE A 32 4.58 -13.98 5.88
N CYS A 33 3.77 -15.04 5.82
CA CYS A 33 3.39 -15.66 4.56
C CYS A 33 2.43 -14.72 3.81
N ARG A 34 2.80 -14.39 2.56
CA ARG A 34 1.95 -13.58 1.69
C ARG A 34 0.67 -14.37 1.35
N PRO A 35 -0.54 -13.83 1.56
CA PRO A 35 -1.77 -14.56 1.23
C PRO A 35 -1.89 -14.85 -0.27
N ALA A 36 -2.37 -16.04 -0.64
CA ALA A 36 -2.50 -16.44 -2.06
C ALA A 36 -3.39 -15.50 -2.90
N ARG A 37 -4.43 -14.89 -2.29
CA ARG A 37 -5.23 -13.86 -2.97
C ARG A 37 -4.42 -12.62 -3.32
N LEU A 38 -3.44 -12.26 -2.49
CA LEU A 38 -2.54 -11.14 -2.76
C LEU A 38 -1.54 -11.48 -3.86
N ASP A 39 -1.04 -12.72 -3.93
CA ASP A 39 -0.25 -13.18 -5.09
C ASP A 39 -1.04 -13.02 -6.39
N LEU A 40 -2.28 -13.55 -6.43
CA LEU A 40 -3.16 -13.45 -7.59
C LEU A 40 -3.41 -11.99 -8.00
N LEU A 41 -3.70 -11.11 -7.04
CA LEU A 41 -3.95 -9.68 -7.30
C LEU A 41 -2.73 -9.00 -7.94
N LEU A 42 -1.53 -9.33 -7.47
CA LEU A 42 -0.28 -8.71 -7.94
C LEU A 42 0.22 -9.29 -9.27
N ASP A 43 -0.17 -10.52 -9.61
CA ASP A 43 0.12 -11.16 -10.90
C ASP A 43 -0.83 -10.70 -12.02
N MET A 44 -1.92 -10.00 -11.68
CA MET A 44 -2.79 -9.35 -12.67
C MET A 44 -2.08 -8.16 -13.33
N PRO A 45 -2.38 -7.87 -14.61
CA PRO A 45 -1.98 -6.60 -15.22
C PRO A 45 -2.42 -5.42 -14.36
N PRO A 46 -1.57 -4.40 -14.12
CA PRO A 46 -1.95 -3.24 -13.31
C PRO A 46 -3.19 -2.54 -13.83
N ALA A 47 -4.00 -1.98 -12.93
CA ALA A 47 -5.20 -1.23 -13.26
C ALA A 47 -4.90 -0.12 -14.30
N PRO A 48 -5.74 0.05 -15.33
CA PRO A 48 -5.58 1.11 -16.32
C PRO A 48 -5.56 2.50 -15.68
N ALA A 49 -4.91 3.49 -16.32
CA ALA A 49 -4.78 4.85 -15.79
C ALA A 49 -6.12 5.50 -15.39
N ALA A 50 -7.19 5.24 -16.15
CA ALA A 50 -8.53 5.73 -15.82
C ALA A 50 -9.03 5.21 -14.46
N VAL A 51 -8.76 3.94 -14.13
CA VAL A 51 -9.11 3.33 -12.83
C VAL A 51 -8.20 3.89 -11.74
N GLN A 52 -6.91 4.07 -11.99
CA GLN A 52 -6.00 4.70 -11.03
C GLN A 52 -6.49 6.11 -10.63
N LEU A 53 -6.97 6.90 -11.59
CA LEU A 53 -7.54 8.23 -11.34
C LEU A 53 -8.86 8.19 -10.56
N GLN A 54 -9.70 7.17 -10.77
CA GLN A 54 -10.93 6.98 -9.97
C GLN A 54 -10.61 6.70 -8.50
N HIS A 55 -9.50 6.01 -8.23
CA HIS A 55 -9.05 5.67 -6.88
C HIS A 55 -8.05 6.67 -6.28
N ALA A 56 -7.68 7.72 -7.02
CA ALA A 56 -6.68 8.72 -6.60
C ALA A 56 -7.13 9.52 -5.37
N TRP A 57 -6.27 10.45 -4.94
CA TRP A 57 -6.59 11.43 -3.90
C TRP A 57 -7.84 12.25 -4.24
N ASN A 58 -8.65 12.55 -3.23
CA ASN A 58 -9.87 13.32 -3.38
C ASN A 58 -9.62 14.81 -3.09
N PRO A 59 -9.65 15.71 -4.08
CA PRO A 59 -9.45 17.14 -3.89
C PRO A 59 -10.58 17.79 -3.07
N ASP A 60 -11.72 17.12 -2.91
CA ASP A 60 -12.88 17.59 -2.15
C ASP A 60 -12.90 17.04 -0.71
N ASP A 61 -11.97 16.14 -0.34
CA ASP A 61 -11.92 15.48 0.96
C ASP A 61 -10.48 15.46 1.52
N ARG A 62 -10.05 16.64 1.96
CA ARG A 62 -8.67 16.95 2.33
C ARG A 62 -8.59 18.08 3.37
N SER A 63 -7.43 18.20 4.02
CA SER A 63 -7.03 19.46 4.66
C SER A 63 -6.95 20.58 3.62
N LEU A 64 -7.30 21.81 4.04
CA LEU A 64 -7.15 23.01 3.22
C LEU A 64 -5.68 23.33 2.90
N ASN A 65 -4.73 22.79 3.67
CA ASN A 65 -3.29 22.98 3.46
C ASN A 65 -2.68 22.02 2.43
N ILE A 66 -3.49 21.15 1.82
CA ILE A 66 -3.09 20.21 0.79
C ILE A 66 -3.83 20.54 -0.51
N PHE A 67 -3.23 20.36 -1.67
CA PHE A 67 -3.94 20.35 -2.95
C PHE A 67 -3.46 19.20 -3.84
N VAL A 68 -4.35 18.65 -4.66
CA VAL A 68 -3.98 17.65 -5.68
C VAL A 68 -3.39 18.41 -6.88
N LYS A 69 -2.24 17.96 -7.40
CA LYS A 69 -1.56 18.63 -8.51
C LYS A 69 -2.36 18.50 -9.80
N GLU A 70 -2.37 19.55 -10.61
CA GLU A 70 -3.11 19.57 -11.88
C GLU A 70 -2.40 18.73 -12.97
N ASP A 71 -1.07 18.78 -13.00
CA ASP A 71 -0.20 18.05 -13.92
C ASP A 71 -0.04 16.56 -13.54
N ASP A 72 -0.20 16.22 -12.25
CA ASP A 72 -0.21 14.85 -11.76
C ASP A 72 -1.32 14.63 -10.71
N ARG A 73 -2.50 14.23 -11.19
CA ARG A 73 -3.69 14.00 -10.35
C ARG A 73 -3.58 12.79 -9.40
N LEU A 74 -2.50 12.01 -9.46
CA LEU A 74 -2.22 10.94 -8.51
C LEU A 74 -1.41 11.44 -7.30
N THR A 75 -0.93 12.69 -7.35
CA THR A 75 -0.04 13.29 -6.36
C THR A 75 -0.68 14.52 -5.74
N PHE A 76 -0.58 14.64 -4.42
CA PHE A 76 -0.89 15.90 -3.74
C PHE A 76 0.39 16.61 -3.30
N HIS A 77 0.29 17.91 -3.11
CA HIS A 77 1.32 18.76 -2.54
C HIS A 77 0.80 19.39 -1.24
N ARG A 78 1.63 19.47 -0.20
CA ARG A 78 1.31 20.13 1.07
C ARG A 78 1.98 21.51 1.17
N HIS A 79 1.20 22.54 1.45
CA HIS A 79 1.72 23.88 1.75
C HIS A 79 2.64 23.88 2.99
N PRO A 80 3.67 24.75 3.05
CA PRO A 80 4.63 24.80 4.16
C PRO A 80 4.06 25.49 5.41
N VAL A 81 2.96 24.95 5.94
CA VAL A 81 2.28 25.49 7.13
C VAL A 81 2.93 24.91 8.39
N ALA A 82 3.46 25.79 9.24
CA ALA A 82 4.07 25.42 10.51
C ALA A 82 3.02 24.95 11.54
N GLN A 83 3.41 24.06 12.44
CA GLN A 83 2.56 23.53 13.51
C GLN A 83 1.21 23.00 12.98
N SER A 84 1.25 22.27 11.88
CA SER A 84 0.08 21.69 11.23
C SER A 84 0.36 20.25 10.82
N THR A 85 -0.60 19.38 11.08
CA THR A 85 -0.67 18.03 10.51
C THR A 85 -1.86 17.96 9.58
N ASP A 86 -1.64 17.48 8.36
CA ASP A 86 -2.61 17.57 7.28
C ASP A 86 -2.80 16.21 6.60
N CYS A 87 -4.05 15.84 6.37
CA CYS A 87 -4.43 14.59 5.73
C CYS A 87 -5.23 14.82 4.46
N ILE A 88 -5.32 13.77 3.66
CA ILE A 88 -6.20 13.67 2.49
C ILE A 88 -6.64 12.21 2.33
N ARG A 89 -7.91 12.00 1.97
CA ARG A 89 -8.45 10.67 1.66
C ARG A 89 -8.43 10.39 0.16
N GLY A 90 -8.37 9.11 -0.19
CA GLY A 90 -8.68 8.63 -1.54
C GLY A 90 -10.16 8.81 -1.87
N ARG A 91 -10.51 8.80 -3.15
CA ARG A 91 -11.91 8.98 -3.60
C ARG A 91 -12.81 7.79 -3.27
N VAL A 92 -12.27 6.58 -3.32
CA VAL A 92 -13.05 5.36 -3.14
C VAL A 92 -12.93 4.85 -1.71
N GLY A 93 -14.09 4.65 -1.08
CA GLY A 93 -14.19 3.96 0.21
C GLY A 93 -14.57 2.50 -0.02
N HIS A 94 -13.69 1.60 0.39
CA HIS A 94 -13.79 0.15 0.21
C HIS A 94 -14.64 -0.47 1.32
N VAL A 95 -15.52 -1.40 0.95
CA VAL A 95 -16.45 -2.08 1.88
C VAL A 95 -16.37 -3.62 1.83
N ARG A 96 -15.73 -4.16 0.80
CA ARG A 96 -15.56 -5.59 0.51
C ARG A 96 -14.35 -5.78 -0.41
N GLY A 97 -13.89 -7.01 -0.57
CA GLY A 97 -12.81 -7.35 -1.50
C GLY A 97 -11.41 -7.05 -0.95
N LEU A 98 -10.40 -7.53 -1.68
CA LEU A 98 -8.99 -7.23 -1.47
C LEU A 98 -8.57 -6.10 -2.41
N HIS A 99 -7.86 -5.11 -1.88
CA HIS A 99 -7.40 -3.94 -2.62
C HIS A 99 -5.92 -3.67 -2.32
N ALA A 100 -5.16 -3.26 -3.33
CA ALA A 100 -3.79 -2.83 -3.15
C ALA A 100 -3.49 -1.53 -3.89
N TRP A 101 -2.69 -0.66 -3.26
CA TRP A 101 -2.21 0.57 -3.87
C TRP A 101 -0.79 0.89 -3.39
N HIS A 102 0.00 1.49 -4.28
CA HIS A 102 1.29 2.05 -3.91
C HIS A 102 1.13 3.44 -3.30
N VAL A 103 1.95 3.72 -2.30
CA VAL A 103 2.21 5.07 -1.80
C VAL A 103 3.69 5.37 -2.03
N GLN A 104 3.96 6.37 -2.87
CA GLN A 104 5.29 6.90 -3.08
C GLN A 104 5.43 8.22 -2.30
N TRP A 105 6.33 8.20 -1.33
CA TRP A 105 6.62 9.30 -0.43
C TRP A 105 8.14 9.40 -0.25
N PRO A 106 8.79 10.39 -0.88
CA PRO A 106 10.24 10.61 -0.77
C PRO A 106 10.69 10.66 0.68
N ALA A 107 11.73 9.91 1.02
CA ALA A 107 12.15 9.74 2.42
C ALA A 107 12.53 11.08 3.08
N ARG A 108 13.14 11.97 2.30
CA ARG A 108 13.54 13.32 2.73
C ARG A 108 12.36 14.28 2.95
N GLN A 109 11.15 13.89 2.58
CA GLN A 109 9.93 14.70 2.71
C GLN A 109 8.95 14.15 3.77
N ARG A 110 9.40 13.26 4.66
CA ARG A 110 8.55 12.65 5.70
C ARG A 110 8.43 13.49 6.96
N GLY A 111 9.50 14.18 7.35
CA GLY A 111 9.52 14.97 8.59
C GLY A 111 9.36 14.12 9.85
N THR A 112 8.79 14.73 10.89
CA THR A 112 8.67 14.11 12.22
C THR A 112 7.53 13.09 12.32
N HIS A 113 6.51 13.19 11.47
CA HIS A 113 5.36 12.29 11.46
C HIS A 113 4.89 12.09 10.00
N ALA A 114 5.12 10.89 9.48
CA ALA A 114 4.65 10.45 8.18
C ALA A 114 3.87 9.16 8.38
N VAL A 115 2.55 9.24 8.28
CA VAL A 115 1.67 8.11 8.59
C VAL A 115 0.86 7.74 7.37
N VAL A 116 0.83 6.44 7.04
CA VAL A 116 0.07 5.86 5.93
C VAL A 116 -0.93 4.85 6.46
N GLY A 117 -2.15 4.83 5.94
CA GLY A 117 -3.13 3.85 6.36
C GLY A 117 -4.50 3.99 5.73
N VAL A 118 -5.53 3.68 6.52
CA VAL A 118 -6.93 3.80 6.12
C VAL A 118 -7.76 4.51 7.18
N ALA A 119 -8.84 5.15 6.76
CA ALA A 119 -9.76 5.87 7.64
C ALA A 119 -11.21 5.73 7.20
N THR A 120 -12.13 5.92 8.14
CA THR A 120 -13.53 6.21 7.83
C THR A 120 -13.67 7.64 7.32
N VAL A 121 -14.88 7.99 6.88
CA VAL A 121 -15.22 9.38 6.51
C VAL A 121 -15.23 10.32 7.72
N ALA A 122 -15.39 9.79 8.94
CA ALA A 122 -15.48 10.58 10.16
C ALA A 122 -14.11 11.00 10.71
N ALA A 123 -13.02 10.36 10.28
CA ALA A 123 -11.68 10.71 10.75
C ALA A 123 -11.34 12.18 10.39
N PRO A 124 -10.76 12.95 11.32
CA PRO A 124 -10.36 14.33 11.07
C PRO A 124 -9.19 14.38 10.08
N LEU A 125 -9.20 15.38 9.19
CA LEU A 125 -8.16 15.56 8.19
C LEU A 125 -7.15 16.67 8.51
N HIS A 126 -7.26 17.31 9.66
CA HIS A 126 -6.34 18.35 10.10
C HIS A 126 -6.21 18.33 11.62
N SER A 127 -5.02 18.69 12.11
CA SER A 127 -4.76 18.96 13.52
C SER A 127 -3.71 20.05 13.65
N VAL A 128 -3.86 20.89 14.66
CA VAL A 128 -2.80 21.78 15.13
C VAL A 128 -1.67 20.95 15.74
N GLY A 129 -0.43 21.39 15.54
CA GLY A 129 0.79 20.73 15.97
C GLY A 129 1.26 19.64 15.01
N TYR A 130 2.44 19.08 15.29
CA TYR A 130 2.99 17.94 14.56
C TYR A 130 2.65 16.65 15.30
N THR A 131 1.77 15.83 14.71
CA THR A 131 1.22 14.62 15.35
C THR A 131 1.10 13.47 14.36
N ALA A 132 1.06 12.24 14.87
CA ALA A 132 0.57 11.10 14.10
C ALA A 132 -0.97 11.14 14.07
N LEU A 133 -1.55 11.95 13.17
CA LEU A 133 -2.99 12.21 13.15
C LEU A 133 -3.80 10.99 12.69
N VAL A 134 -3.38 10.33 11.61
CA VAL A 134 -3.96 9.04 11.21
C VAL A 134 -3.60 8.01 12.28
N GLY A 135 -4.61 7.32 12.82
CA GLY A 135 -4.48 6.40 13.95
C GLY A 135 -4.62 7.04 15.32
N SER A 136 -4.86 8.36 15.40
CA SER A 136 -4.97 9.05 16.69
C SER A 136 -6.28 8.77 17.44
N ASP A 137 -7.33 8.38 16.71
CA ASP A 137 -8.66 8.04 17.21
C ASP A 137 -9.15 6.70 16.64
N ALA A 138 -10.38 6.31 16.98
CA ALA A 138 -11.00 5.06 16.53
C ALA A 138 -11.41 5.06 15.04
N GLU A 139 -11.34 6.20 14.36
CA GLU A 139 -11.82 6.36 12.98
C GLU A 139 -10.71 6.11 11.94
N SER A 140 -9.48 5.83 12.38
CA SER A 140 -8.34 5.61 11.49
C SER A 140 -7.33 4.59 12.03
N TRP A 141 -6.57 4.00 11.10
CA TRP A 141 -5.54 2.99 11.35
C TRP A 141 -4.30 3.36 10.52
N GLY A 142 -3.16 3.61 11.16
CA GLY A 142 -1.99 4.18 10.51
C GLY A 142 -0.67 3.56 10.91
N TRP A 143 0.24 3.41 9.96
CA TRP A 143 1.65 3.08 10.19
C TRP A 143 2.50 4.34 10.07
N ASP A 144 3.13 4.74 11.17
CA ASP A 144 4.13 5.82 11.19
C ASP A 144 5.46 5.27 10.67
N LEU A 145 5.83 5.74 9.48
CA LEU A 145 6.97 5.25 8.71
C LEU A 145 8.31 5.61 9.37
N GLY A 146 8.36 6.71 10.14
CA GLY A 146 9.58 7.16 10.79
C GLY A 146 9.84 6.44 12.11
N ARG A 147 8.77 6.09 12.83
CA ARG A 147 8.86 5.39 14.12
C ARG A 147 8.72 3.88 14.03
N ASN A 148 8.32 3.36 12.88
CA ASN A 148 7.95 1.96 12.70
C ASN A 148 6.89 1.52 13.73
N LYS A 149 5.87 2.36 13.94
CA LYS A 149 4.81 2.16 14.93
C LYS A 149 3.42 2.17 14.31
N LEU A 150 2.57 1.27 14.78
CA LEU A 150 1.16 1.22 14.42
C LEU A 150 0.32 2.02 15.41
N TYR A 151 -0.54 2.88 14.87
CA TYR A 151 -1.47 3.70 15.63
C TYR A 151 -2.91 3.41 15.21
N HIS A 152 -3.74 3.19 16.22
CA HIS A 152 -5.19 3.17 16.13
C HIS A 152 -5.72 3.51 17.52
N ASP A 153 -6.61 4.51 17.60
CA ASP A 153 -7.17 4.97 18.87
C ASP A 153 -6.09 5.33 19.91
N SER A 154 -4.95 5.87 19.44
CA SER A 154 -3.75 6.02 20.25
C SER A 154 -3.89 7.04 21.38
N LYS A 155 -4.75 8.06 21.22
CA LYS A 155 -5.05 9.03 22.27
C LYS A 155 -5.71 8.38 23.50
N ASN A 156 -6.49 7.33 23.30
CA ASN A 156 -7.19 6.62 24.38
C ASN A 156 -6.39 5.43 24.94
N ARG A 157 -5.46 4.88 24.15
CA ARG A 157 -4.68 3.69 24.51
C ARG A 157 -3.30 4.00 25.12
N GLY A 158 -2.85 5.25 25.03
CA GLY A 158 -1.57 5.71 25.56
C GLY A 158 -0.35 5.26 24.72
N PRO A 159 0.85 5.80 25.02
CA PRO A 159 2.03 5.63 24.17
C PRO A 159 2.57 4.19 24.10
N ALA A 160 2.41 3.42 25.17
CA ALA A 160 2.91 2.03 25.26
C ALA A 160 2.10 1.04 24.43
N ALA A 161 0.90 1.41 23.99
CA ALA A 161 0.02 0.54 23.20
C ALA A 161 0.41 0.48 21.70
N ALA A 162 1.30 1.36 21.23
CA ALA A 162 1.74 1.37 19.85
C ALA A 162 2.70 0.21 19.57
N ALA A 163 2.20 -0.82 18.87
CA ALA A 163 2.98 -1.97 18.45
C ALA A 163 4.06 -1.56 17.45
N SER A 164 5.26 -2.15 17.57
CA SER A 164 6.30 -2.04 16.54
C SER A 164 5.85 -2.78 15.28
N TYR A 165 6.11 -2.19 14.12
CA TYR A 165 5.85 -2.80 12.83
C TYR A 165 6.93 -2.43 11.82
N PRO A 166 7.58 -3.43 11.21
CA PRO A 166 7.23 -4.85 11.24
C PRO A 166 7.43 -5.56 12.60
N ALA A 167 6.64 -6.60 12.89
CA ALA A 167 6.61 -7.25 14.20
C ALA A 167 7.92 -7.99 14.57
N PHE A 168 8.78 -8.26 13.58
CA PHE A 168 10.09 -8.90 13.79
C PHE A 168 11.18 -7.92 14.27
N LEU A 169 10.89 -6.61 14.29
CA LEU A 169 11.84 -5.62 14.78
C LEU A 169 12.14 -5.86 16.25
N GLN A 170 13.43 -5.95 16.58
CA GLN A 170 13.84 -5.94 17.99
C GLN A 170 13.55 -4.56 18.60
N PRO A 171 13.43 -4.47 19.93
CA PRO A 171 13.51 -3.19 20.62
C PRO A 171 14.72 -2.40 20.09
N GLU A 172 14.54 -1.09 19.87
CA GLU A 172 15.54 -0.16 19.33
C GLU A 172 16.00 -0.38 17.86
N GLU A 173 15.58 -1.46 17.19
CA GLU A 173 15.84 -1.66 15.75
C GLU A 173 14.96 -0.72 14.91
N THR A 174 15.58 0.03 14.00
CA THR A 174 14.86 0.91 13.05
C THR A 174 14.81 0.27 11.68
N PHE A 175 13.61 0.15 11.12
CA PHE A 175 13.41 -0.30 9.74
C PHE A 175 13.36 0.91 8.81
N VAL A 176 14.43 1.11 8.02
CA VAL A 176 14.50 2.22 7.06
C VAL A 176 13.65 1.89 5.84
N LEU A 177 12.51 2.58 5.71
CA LEU A 177 11.62 2.39 4.56
C LEU A 177 12.16 3.09 3.29
N PRO A 178 12.13 2.43 2.11
CA PRO A 178 12.36 3.06 0.82
C PRO A 178 11.23 4.03 0.48
N GLU A 179 11.34 4.76 -0.62
CA GLU A 179 10.39 5.81 -1.00
C GLU A 179 9.00 5.29 -1.41
N SER A 180 8.88 4.02 -1.77
CA SER A 180 7.60 3.40 -2.16
C SER A 180 7.28 2.21 -1.27
N LEU A 181 6.02 2.11 -0.86
CA LEU A 181 5.46 0.93 -0.20
C LEU A 181 4.15 0.52 -0.86
N LEU A 182 3.77 -0.74 -0.72
CA LEU A 182 2.45 -1.23 -1.08
C LEU A 182 1.58 -1.30 0.18
N VAL A 183 0.37 -0.76 0.09
CA VAL A 183 -0.67 -0.89 1.10
C VAL A 183 -1.66 -1.94 0.62
N VAL A 184 -2.05 -2.86 1.49
CA VAL A 184 -2.97 -3.95 1.18
C VAL A 184 -4.11 -3.95 2.17
N LEU A 185 -5.33 -3.72 1.69
CA LEU A 185 -6.55 -3.73 2.47
C LEU A 185 -7.43 -4.89 2.04
N ASP A 186 -7.60 -5.87 2.92
CA ASP A 186 -8.57 -6.95 2.72
C ASP A 186 -9.82 -6.65 3.55
N MET A 187 -10.90 -6.22 2.90
CA MET A 187 -12.17 -5.94 3.56
C MET A 187 -12.98 -7.21 3.82
N ASP A 188 -12.67 -8.31 3.14
CA ASP A 188 -13.31 -9.60 3.38
C ASP A 188 -12.75 -10.24 4.66
N GLU A 189 -11.43 -10.17 4.86
CA GLU A 189 -10.75 -10.58 6.10
C GLU A 189 -10.69 -9.49 7.17
N GLY A 190 -10.97 -8.25 6.80
CA GLY A 190 -10.94 -7.10 7.69
C GLY A 190 -9.55 -6.82 8.23
N THR A 191 -8.55 -6.86 7.35
CA THR A 191 -7.14 -6.64 7.68
C THR A 191 -6.51 -5.52 6.85
N LEU A 192 -5.53 -4.84 7.44
CA LEU A 192 -4.63 -3.93 6.75
C LEU A 192 -3.19 -4.46 6.92
N SER A 193 -2.46 -4.54 5.82
CA SER A 193 -1.08 -5.02 5.76
C SER A 193 -0.24 -4.14 4.83
N PHE A 194 1.07 -4.32 4.87
CA PHE A 194 2.00 -3.57 4.01
C PHE A 194 3.05 -4.49 3.37
N MET A 195 3.52 -4.09 2.19
CA MET A 195 4.71 -4.66 1.58
C MET A 195 5.74 -3.59 1.26
N VAL A 196 7.01 -3.94 1.42
CA VAL A 196 8.16 -3.07 1.12
C VAL A 196 9.20 -3.90 0.36
N ASP A 197 9.73 -3.40 -0.75
CA ASP A 197 10.70 -4.11 -1.60
C ASP A 197 10.31 -5.57 -1.95
N GLY A 198 9.01 -5.76 -2.22
CA GLY A 198 8.43 -7.06 -2.56
C GLY A 198 8.29 -8.02 -1.37
N GLN A 199 8.60 -7.58 -0.15
CA GLN A 199 8.48 -8.37 1.08
C GLN A 199 7.17 -8.03 1.80
N TYR A 200 6.36 -9.06 2.08
CA TYR A 200 5.17 -8.94 2.91
C TYR A 200 5.56 -8.85 4.39
N LEU A 201 5.07 -7.82 5.07
CA LEU A 201 5.49 -7.49 6.45
C LEU A 201 4.53 -8.02 7.53
N GLY A 202 3.51 -8.78 7.12
CA GLY A 202 2.48 -9.31 8.00
C GLY A 202 1.26 -8.40 8.14
N VAL A 203 0.31 -8.84 8.95
CA VAL A 203 -0.92 -8.07 9.24
C VAL A 203 -0.61 -6.97 10.25
N ALA A 204 -0.88 -5.72 9.89
CA ALA A 204 -0.74 -4.57 10.78
C ALA A 204 -1.99 -4.36 11.64
N PHE A 205 -3.18 -4.43 11.04
CA PHE A 205 -4.45 -4.24 11.76
C PHE A 205 -5.48 -5.30 11.40
N ARG A 206 -6.38 -5.58 12.33
CA ARG A 206 -7.53 -6.50 12.20
C ARG A 206 -8.80 -5.80 12.66
N GLY A 207 -9.96 -6.42 12.40
CA GLY A 207 -11.26 -5.90 12.86
C GLY A 207 -11.85 -4.82 11.96
N LEU A 208 -11.47 -4.81 10.67
CA LEU A 208 -11.90 -3.81 9.70
C LEU A 208 -13.18 -4.20 8.94
N LYS A 209 -13.68 -5.45 9.09
CA LYS A 209 -14.91 -5.93 8.42
C LYS A 209 -16.11 -5.04 8.77
N GLY A 210 -17.01 -4.86 7.80
CA GLY A 210 -18.25 -4.09 7.97
C GLY A 210 -18.06 -2.56 8.02
N LYS A 211 -16.85 -2.07 7.77
CA LYS A 211 -16.55 -0.63 7.66
C LYS A 211 -16.52 -0.19 6.20
N LYS A 212 -16.56 1.12 5.98
CA LYS A 212 -16.19 1.75 4.71
C LYS A 212 -14.89 2.52 4.91
N LEU A 213 -13.81 2.06 4.29
CA LEU A 213 -12.46 2.54 4.55
C LEU A 213 -11.81 3.14 3.31
N TYR A 214 -11.24 4.31 3.48
CA TYR A 214 -10.59 5.10 2.45
C TYR A 214 -9.08 5.08 2.68
N PRO A 215 -8.26 5.00 1.61
CA PRO A 215 -6.84 5.29 1.72
C PRO A 215 -6.63 6.67 2.34
N VAL A 216 -5.68 6.81 3.25
CA VAL A 216 -5.38 8.10 3.90
C VAL A 216 -3.90 8.18 4.27
N VAL A 217 -3.36 9.40 4.28
CA VAL A 217 -2.07 9.72 4.90
C VAL A 217 -2.20 10.95 5.79
N SER A 218 -1.32 11.10 6.78
CA SER A 218 -1.10 12.37 7.50
C SER A 218 0.34 12.83 7.37
N ALA A 219 0.55 14.06 6.93
CA ALA A 219 1.85 14.65 6.67
C ALA A 219 2.07 15.97 7.43
N VAL A 220 3.34 16.22 7.80
CA VAL A 220 3.77 17.45 8.50
C VAL A 220 4.84 18.24 7.75
N TRP A 221 5.44 17.66 6.71
CA TRP A 221 6.55 18.27 6.00
C TRP A 221 6.07 19.33 5.00
N GLY A 222 6.70 20.50 4.99
CA GLY A 222 6.37 21.54 4.01
C GLY A 222 6.85 21.13 2.61
N HIS A 223 6.02 21.33 1.59
CA HIS A 223 6.31 20.96 0.21
C HIS A 223 6.47 19.46 -0.04
N CYS A 224 5.99 18.59 0.86
CA CYS A 224 5.96 17.17 0.53
C CYS A 224 4.98 16.89 -0.61
N GLU A 225 5.40 16.01 -1.51
CA GLU A 225 4.58 15.47 -2.58
C GLU A 225 4.43 13.96 -2.41
N ILE A 226 3.18 13.49 -2.37
CA ILE A 226 2.87 12.09 -2.07
C ILE A 226 1.94 11.55 -3.15
N THR A 227 2.41 10.53 -3.86
CA THR A 227 1.68 9.88 -4.95
C THR A 227 0.99 8.64 -4.43
N MET A 228 -0.27 8.44 -4.80
CA MET A 228 -0.98 7.16 -4.63
C MET A 228 -1.34 6.56 -5.99
N ARG A 229 -0.97 5.30 -6.21
CA ARG A 229 -1.32 4.56 -7.43
C ARG A 229 -2.03 3.28 -7.09
N TYR A 230 -3.31 3.20 -7.44
CA TYR A 230 -4.08 1.97 -7.27
C TYR A 230 -3.53 0.86 -8.17
N ILE A 231 -3.34 -0.33 -7.62
CA ILE A 231 -2.78 -1.47 -8.35
C ILE A 231 -3.89 -2.32 -8.93
N ASN A 232 -4.73 -2.91 -8.08
CA ASN A 232 -5.86 -3.73 -8.47
C ASN A 232 -6.76 -4.01 -7.26
N GLY A 233 -7.90 -4.64 -7.53
CA GLY A 233 -8.74 -5.26 -6.51
C GLY A 233 -9.26 -6.62 -6.95
N LEU A 234 -9.59 -7.47 -5.99
CA LEU A 234 -10.24 -8.76 -6.17
C LEU A 234 -11.51 -8.80 -5.31
N ASP A 235 -12.65 -9.14 -5.90
CA ASP A 235 -13.88 -9.40 -5.15
C ASP A 235 -13.79 -10.78 -4.44
N HIS A 236 -14.66 -11.02 -3.45
CA HIS A 236 -14.74 -12.26 -2.66
C HIS A 236 -14.94 -13.54 -3.53
N GLY A 237 -15.39 -13.39 -4.78
CA GLY A 237 -15.69 -14.50 -5.70
C GLY A 237 -14.60 -14.84 -6.72
N ASP A 238 -13.55 -14.03 -6.85
CA ASP A 238 -12.58 -14.12 -7.96
C ASP A 238 -11.58 -15.29 -7.83
N VAL A 239 -11.78 -16.20 -6.86
CA VAL A 239 -10.88 -17.33 -6.54
C VAL A 239 -11.26 -18.63 -7.28
N LEU A 240 -12.37 -18.67 -8.03
CA LEU A 240 -12.86 -19.92 -8.64
C LEU A 240 -12.84 -19.89 -10.18
N THR A 241 -11.64 -19.95 -10.77
CA THR A 241 -11.40 -20.58 -12.09
C THR A 241 -9.89 -20.71 -12.32
N GLY A 242 -9.30 -21.76 -11.73
CA GLY A 242 -7.87 -21.99 -11.77
C GLY A 242 -7.47 -23.46 -11.92
N VAL A 243 -8.33 -24.32 -12.46
CA VAL A 243 -7.96 -25.63 -13.03
C VAL A 243 -8.96 -25.95 -14.15
N VAL A 244 -8.65 -25.55 -15.39
CA VAL A 244 -9.23 -26.24 -16.55
C VAL A 244 -8.22 -27.32 -16.91
N GLY A 245 -8.45 -28.53 -16.39
CA GLY A 245 -7.84 -29.71 -16.97
C GLY A 245 -8.26 -29.77 -18.43
N VAL A 246 -7.30 -29.75 -19.34
CA VAL A 246 -7.56 -30.11 -20.74
C VAL A 246 -8.02 -31.57 -20.70
N ALA A 247 -9.32 -31.80 -20.88
CA ALA A 247 -9.84 -33.12 -21.13
C ALA A 247 -9.32 -33.54 -22.51
N GLY A 248 -8.15 -34.20 -22.51
CA GLY A 248 -7.68 -34.95 -23.65
C GLY A 248 -8.57 -36.17 -23.83
N ASP A 249 -9.20 -36.27 -25.00
CA ASP A 249 -9.96 -37.41 -25.44
C ASP A 249 -9.07 -38.68 -25.38
N VAL A 250 -9.41 -39.62 -24.50
CA VAL A 250 -8.64 -40.86 -24.32
C VAL A 250 -9.10 -41.88 -25.36
N GLY A 251 -8.61 -41.69 -26.58
CA GLY A 251 -8.55 -42.74 -27.59
C GLY A 251 -7.32 -43.64 -27.37
N GLY A 252 -7.46 -44.68 -26.56
CA GLY A 252 -6.77 -45.97 -26.70
C GLY A 252 -5.22 -46.03 -26.74
N ASN A 253 -4.68 -46.67 -25.70
CA ASN A 253 -3.51 -47.55 -25.71
C ASN A 253 -2.09 -46.94 -25.90
N ARG A 254 -1.34 -46.77 -24.79
CA ARG A 254 -0.05 -47.45 -24.51
C ARG A 254 0.75 -46.82 -23.36
N LEU A 255 1.36 -47.73 -22.59
CA LEU A 255 2.54 -47.67 -21.71
C LEU A 255 2.67 -46.52 -20.69
N LEU A 256 2.62 -46.93 -19.42
CA LEU A 256 3.21 -46.23 -18.28
C LEU A 256 4.74 -46.33 -18.41
N ASP A 257 5.43 -45.20 -18.55
CA ASP A 257 6.82 -45.05 -18.12
C ASP A 257 7.19 -43.57 -17.96
N GLY A 258 7.97 -43.26 -16.91
CA GLY A 258 8.84 -42.09 -16.89
C GLY A 258 8.27 -40.74 -16.42
N MET A 259 8.70 -40.34 -15.23
CA MET A 259 8.63 -38.98 -14.70
C MET A 259 9.41 -37.98 -15.57
N GLN A 260 8.79 -36.90 -16.04
CA GLN A 260 9.53 -35.71 -16.51
C GLN A 260 8.79 -34.42 -16.18
N VAL A 261 9.30 -33.73 -15.16
CA VAL A 261 9.00 -32.33 -14.84
C VAL A 261 9.59 -31.48 -15.96
N LEU A 262 8.75 -30.98 -16.86
CA LEU A 262 9.18 -30.00 -17.88
C LEU A 262 8.22 -28.82 -17.89
N GLY A 263 8.83 -27.63 -17.78
CA GLY A 263 8.17 -26.37 -17.50
C GLY A 263 7.09 -26.02 -18.51
N LEU A 264 5.89 -25.75 -17.98
CA LEU A 264 4.82 -25.10 -18.72
C LEU A 264 4.74 -23.65 -18.24
N ARG A 265 5.02 -22.71 -19.14
CA ARG A 265 4.65 -21.31 -18.97
C ARG A 265 3.11 -21.25 -18.92
N CYS A 266 2.56 -21.06 -17.73
CA CYS A 266 1.13 -20.83 -17.57
C CYS A 266 0.77 -19.47 -18.18
N HIS A 267 0.08 -19.47 -19.31
CA HIS A 267 -0.68 -18.31 -19.74
C HIS A 267 -1.96 -18.26 -18.90
N VAL A 268 -1.99 -17.39 -17.88
CA VAL A 268 -3.19 -17.12 -17.10
C VAL A 268 -4.09 -16.22 -17.94
N VAL A 269 -5.21 -16.77 -18.41
CA VAL A 269 -6.28 -15.99 -19.07
C VAL A 269 -7.30 -15.64 -17.99
N TYR A 270 -7.40 -14.36 -17.65
CA TYR A 270 -8.45 -13.85 -16.77
C TYR A 270 -9.76 -13.75 -17.55
N VAL A 271 -10.82 -14.43 -17.11
CA VAL A 271 -12.18 -14.24 -17.63
C VAL A 271 -12.95 -13.37 -16.63
N LEU A 272 -13.08 -12.08 -16.94
CA LEU A 272 -13.96 -11.19 -16.20
C LEU A 272 -15.42 -11.51 -16.55
N ARG A 273 -16.19 -12.05 -15.59
CA ARG A 273 -17.64 -12.27 -15.76
C ARG A 273 -18.39 -10.95 -15.56
N GLY A 274 -18.79 -10.34 -16.67
CA GLY A 274 -19.60 -9.12 -16.69
C GLY A 274 -20.50 -9.04 -17.93
N GLY A 275 -21.30 -10.08 -18.19
CA GLY A 275 -22.30 -10.06 -19.26
C GLY A 275 -23.71 -9.95 -18.70
N ARG A 276 -24.32 -8.77 -18.75
CA ARG A 276 -25.79 -8.66 -18.74
C ARG A 276 -26.28 -9.05 -20.13
N ALA A 277 -26.87 -10.23 -20.25
CA ALA A 277 -27.70 -10.55 -21.42
C ALA A 277 -29.02 -9.79 -21.27
N VAL A 278 -29.28 -8.84 -22.17
CA VAL A 278 -30.64 -8.35 -22.43
C VAL A 278 -31.22 -9.26 -23.50
N GLN A 279 -32.27 -9.99 -23.15
CA GLN A 279 -33.04 -10.86 -24.03
C GLN A 279 -34.29 -10.10 -24.54
N HIS A 280 -34.73 -10.47 -25.74
CA HIS A 280 -35.95 -10.12 -26.51
C HIS A 280 -35.74 -9.12 -27.66
N ALA A 281 -36.24 -9.35 -28.87
CA ALA A 281 -36.86 -10.52 -29.50
C ALA A 281 -36.72 -10.32 -31.03
N ASP A 282 -36.35 -11.37 -31.76
CA ASP A 282 -36.38 -11.38 -33.22
C ASP A 282 -37.77 -11.88 -33.65
N LEU A 283 -38.56 -11.01 -34.28
CA LEU A 283 -39.79 -11.38 -34.97
C LEU A 283 -39.43 -11.58 -36.44
N GLY A 284 -39.20 -12.83 -36.82
CA GLY A 284 -39.15 -13.21 -38.22
C GLY A 284 -40.55 -13.59 -38.73
N GLY A 285 -40.89 -13.13 -39.94
CA GLY A 285 -41.87 -13.82 -40.80
C GLY A 285 -42.87 -12.95 -41.57
N GLN A 286 -42.41 -12.26 -42.61
CA GLN A 286 -42.78 -12.38 -44.04
C GLN A 286 -42.43 -11.10 -44.80
#